data_AF-A0A173UFG5-F1
#
_entry.id   AF-A0A173UFG5-F1
#
_cell.length_a   1.000
_cell.length_b   1.000
_cell.length_c   1.000
_cell.angle_alpha   90.00
_cell.angle_beta   90.00
_cell.angle_gamma   90.00
#
_symmetry.space_group_name_H-M   'P 1'
#
loop_
_entity.id
_entity.type
_entity.pdbx_description
1 polymer ?
#
loop_
_entity_poly.entity_id
_entity_poly.type
_entity_poly.pdbx_seq_one_letter_code
_entity_poly.pdbx_strand_id
1 'polypeptide(L)'
;MKKKIIAIALGLTLCLGMTGCASWDRFVVDMKSDANGGMQRTITVYTADGKELATYKGKIDLSTNDGGYVKFDLNGKRYIYYNCFVESIADIK
;
A
#
# COMPACT_ATOMS: atom_id res chain seq x y z
N MET A 1 -20.98 0.94 34.65
CA MET A 1 -19.74 0.18 34.32
C MET A 1 -20.01 -1.08 33.49
N LYS A 2 -20.96 -1.94 33.89
CA LYS A 2 -21.33 -3.18 33.15
C LYS A 2 -21.62 -2.97 31.66
N LYS A 3 -22.39 -1.92 31.28
CA LYS A 3 -22.69 -1.59 29.87
C LYS A 3 -21.44 -1.20 29.05
N LYS A 4 -20.46 -0.53 29.66
CA LYS A 4 -19.20 -0.15 28.99
C LYS A 4 -18.31 -1.38 28.75
N ILE A 5 -18.27 -2.30 29.70
CA ILE A 5 -17.52 -3.57 29.58
C ILE A 5 -18.12 -4.45 28.47
N ILE A 6 -19.45 -4.54 28.40
CA ILE A 6 -20.15 -5.28 27.33
C ILE A 6 -19.88 -4.66 25.95
N ALA A 7 -19.88 -3.33 25.83
CA ALA A 7 -19.56 -2.65 24.59
C ALA A 7 -18.11 -2.91 24.12
N ILE A 8 -17.15 -2.91 25.06
CA ILE A 8 -15.74 -3.23 24.76
C ILE A 8 -15.59 -4.70 24.35
N ALA A 9 -16.26 -5.63 25.05
CA ALA A 9 -16.21 -7.05 24.73
C ALA A 9 -16.81 -7.36 23.34
N LEU A 10 -17.94 -6.73 22.99
CA LEU A 10 -18.55 -6.83 21.66
C LEU A 10 -17.65 -6.23 20.56
N GLY A 11 -17.03 -5.08 20.82
CA GLY A 11 -16.06 -4.49 19.90
C GLY A 11 -14.88 -5.42 19.63
N LEU A 12 -14.30 -6.00 20.68
CA LEU A 12 -13.19 -6.96 20.57
C LEU A 12 -13.60 -8.24 19.82
N THR A 13 -14.78 -8.79 20.07
CA THR A 13 -15.25 -10.00 19.34
C THR A 13 -15.52 -9.71 17.87
N LEU A 14 -16.01 -8.52 17.51
CA LEU A 14 -16.15 -8.11 16.12
C LEU A 14 -14.78 -7.98 15.43
N CYS A 15 -13.81 -7.36 16.10
CA CYS A 15 -12.44 -7.21 15.58
C CYS A 15 -11.72 -8.55 15.42
N LEU A 16 -11.94 -9.50 16.34
CA LEU A 16 -11.35 -10.84 16.29
C LEU A 16 -12.09 -11.78 15.32
N GLY A 17 -13.39 -11.59 15.10
CA GLY A 17 -14.19 -12.39 14.16
C GLY A 17 -13.94 -12.08 12.68
N MET A 18 -13.24 -10.99 12.38
CA MET A 18 -12.88 -10.59 11.01
C MET A 18 -11.48 -11.10 10.58
N THR A 19 -10.74 -11.78 11.46
CA THR A 19 -9.44 -12.37 11.12
C THR A 19 -9.64 -13.54 10.14
N GLY A 20 -9.00 -13.49 8.97
CA GLY A 20 -9.06 -14.56 7.96
C GLY A 20 -9.86 -14.23 6.69
N CYS A 21 -10.43 -13.03 6.58
CA CYS A 21 -10.96 -12.55 5.30
C CYS A 21 -9.87 -11.79 4.53
N ALA A 22 -9.68 -12.10 3.24
CA ALA A 22 -8.64 -11.47 2.41
C ALA A 22 -8.79 -9.94 2.32
N SER A 23 -10.00 -9.40 2.47
CA SER A 23 -10.23 -7.95 2.54
C SER A 23 -9.72 -7.34 3.85
N TRP A 24 -9.81 -8.07 4.96
CA TRP A 24 -9.27 -7.63 6.25
C TRP A 24 -7.74 -7.63 6.23
N ASP A 25 -7.13 -8.67 5.66
CA ASP A 25 -5.66 -8.72 5.50
C ASP A 25 -5.16 -7.55 4.66
N ARG A 26 -5.84 -7.24 3.54
CA ARG A 26 -5.52 -6.07 2.71
C ARG A 26 -5.70 -4.76 3.48
N PHE A 27 -6.80 -4.61 4.22
CA PHE A 27 -7.04 -3.42 5.04
C PHE A 27 -5.93 -3.20 6.07
N VAL A 28 -5.48 -4.25 6.75
CA VAL A 28 -4.36 -4.17 7.70
C VAL A 28 -3.05 -3.78 7.00
N VAL A 29 -2.78 -4.33 5.81
CA VAL A 29 -1.61 -3.97 4.99
C VAL A 29 -1.66 -2.50 4.56
N ASP A 30 -2.80 -2.01 4.09
CA ASP A 30 -2.98 -0.62 3.68
C ASP A 30 -2.77 0.32 4.87
N MET A 31 -3.38 0.03 6.02
CA MET A 31 -3.15 0.77 7.27
C MET A 31 -1.67 0.81 7.68
N LYS A 32 -0.96 -0.33 7.55
CA LYS A 32 0.47 -0.40 7.84
C LYS A 32 1.29 0.44 6.86
N SER A 33 0.94 0.44 5.57
CA SER A 33 1.59 1.27 4.56
C SER A 33 1.44 2.75 4.91
N ASP A 34 0.21 3.19 5.18
CA ASP A 34 -0.10 4.60 5.49
C ASP A 34 0.63 5.07 6.77
N ALA A 35 0.58 4.25 7.84
CA ALA A 35 1.23 4.59 9.11
C ALA A 35 2.77 4.62 9.01
N ASN A 36 3.35 3.87 8.08
CA ASN A 36 4.80 3.78 7.92
C ASN A 36 5.34 4.69 6.81
N GLY A 37 4.51 5.42 6.06
CA GLY A 37 4.96 6.19 4.89
C GLY A 37 5.46 5.28 3.76
N GLY A 38 4.73 4.20 3.50
CA GLY A 38 5.00 3.23 2.44
C GLY A 38 5.47 1.87 2.95
N MET A 39 5.75 0.98 1.98
CA MET A 39 6.18 -0.40 2.18
C MET A 39 7.43 -0.70 1.37
N GLN A 40 8.13 -1.77 1.73
CA GLN A 40 9.22 -2.28 0.91
C GLN A 40 8.64 -2.74 -0.43
N ARG A 41 9.00 -2.05 -1.51
CA ARG A 41 8.50 -2.29 -2.87
C ARG A 41 9.64 -2.47 -3.86
N THR A 42 9.40 -3.30 -4.87
CA THR A 42 10.10 -3.23 -6.16
C THR A 42 9.16 -2.57 -7.15
N ILE A 43 9.58 -1.46 -7.74
CA ILE A 43 8.83 -0.74 -8.78
C ILE A 43 9.57 -0.90 -10.08
N THR A 44 8.89 -1.40 -11.10
CA THR A 44 9.43 -1.50 -12.47
C THR A 44 8.58 -0.65 -13.39
N VAL A 45 9.22 0.22 -14.14
CA VAL A 45 8.57 1.13 -15.09
C VAL A 45 8.86 0.65 -16.49
N TYR A 46 7.84 0.61 -17.33
CA TYR A 46 7.92 0.15 -18.70
C TYR A 46 7.42 1.22 -19.68
N THR A 47 7.99 1.19 -20.88
CA THR A 47 7.44 1.85 -22.06
C THR A 47 6.13 1.18 -22.50
N ALA A 48 5.41 1.82 -23.43
CA ALA A 48 4.17 1.28 -23.97
C ALA A 48 4.33 -0.03 -24.76
N ASP A 49 5.52 -0.30 -25.30
CA ASP A 49 5.89 -1.57 -25.96
C ASP A 49 6.47 -2.61 -24.98
N GLY A 50 6.42 -2.34 -23.66
CA GLY A 50 6.80 -3.30 -22.62
C GLY A 50 8.30 -3.38 -22.32
N LYS A 51 9.11 -2.45 -22.84
CA LYS A 51 10.54 -2.37 -22.51
C LYS A 51 10.73 -1.70 -21.14
N GLU A 52 11.57 -2.29 -20.31
CA GLU A 52 11.93 -1.71 -19.01
C GLU A 52 12.69 -0.38 -19.20
N LEU A 53 12.22 0.65 -18.48
CA LEU A 53 12.84 1.96 -18.38
C LEU A 53 13.70 2.08 -17.11
N ALA A 54 13.17 1.61 -15.99
CA ALA A 54 13.84 1.69 -14.70
C ALA A 54 13.25 0.71 -13.68
N THR A 55 14.09 0.26 -12.76
CA THR A 55 13.69 -0.52 -11.58
C THR A 55 14.17 0.17 -10.30
N TYR A 56 13.28 0.26 -9.31
CA TYR A 56 13.55 0.84 -8.00
C TYR A 56 13.24 -0.18 -6.91
N LYS A 57 14.06 -0.19 -5.86
CA LYS A 57 13.84 -1.01 -4.67
C LYS A 57 14.02 -0.14 -3.43
N GLY A 58 13.06 -0.22 -2.51
CA GLY A 58 13.13 0.51 -1.26
C GLY A 58 11.79 0.61 -0.57
N LYS A 59 11.78 1.31 0.57
CA LYS A 59 10.55 1.72 1.22
C LYS A 59 9.96 2.89 0.44
N ILE A 60 8.88 2.63 -0.27
CA ILE A 60 8.30 3.56 -1.24
C ILE A 60 6.84 3.73 -0.89
N ASP A 61 6.34 4.96 -0.85
CA ASP A 61 4.90 5.25 -0.88
C ASP A 61 4.50 5.60 -2.31
N LEU A 62 3.52 4.88 -2.85
CA LEU A 62 3.14 4.98 -4.27
C LEU A 62 1.81 5.69 -4.40
N SER A 63 1.81 6.83 -5.08
CA SER A 63 0.60 7.60 -5.34
C SER A 63 0.30 7.62 -6.82
N THR A 64 -0.94 7.30 -7.17
CA THR A 64 -1.50 7.47 -8.50
C THR A 64 -2.47 8.65 -8.51
N ASN A 65 -2.77 9.16 -9.69
CA ASN A 65 -3.78 10.20 -9.88
C ASN A 65 -4.61 9.91 -11.13
N ASP A 66 -5.84 10.44 -11.16
CA ASP A 66 -6.75 10.34 -12.29
C ASP A 66 -6.15 10.87 -13.60
N GLY A 67 -5.19 11.79 -13.52
CA GLY A 67 -4.43 12.36 -14.65
C GLY A 67 -3.38 11.42 -15.28
N GLY A 68 -3.36 10.13 -14.93
CA GLY A 68 -2.55 9.13 -15.64
C GLY A 68 -1.06 9.15 -15.30
N TYR A 69 -0.69 9.59 -14.10
CA TYR A 69 0.69 9.52 -13.62
C TYR A 69 0.81 8.71 -12.34
N VAL A 70 2.00 8.15 -12.16
CA VAL A 70 2.46 7.53 -10.91
C VAL A 70 3.58 8.38 -10.34
N LYS A 71 3.53 8.68 -9.04
CA LYS A 71 4.60 9.39 -8.32
C LYS A 71 5.01 8.66 -7.05
N PHE A 72 6.28 8.78 -6.72
CA PHE A 72 6.83 8.33 -5.45
C PHE A 72 8.13 9.04 -5.11
N ASP A 73 8.45 9.08 -3.82
CA ASP A 73 9.69 9.64 -3.30
C ASP A 73 10.63 8.51 -2.84
N LEU A 74 11.89 8.55 -3.26
CA LEU A 74 12.92 7.59 -2.86
C LEU A 74 14.28 8.29 -2.78
N ASN A 75 14.98 8.11 -1.65
CA ASN A 75 16.32 8.66 -1.41
C ASN A 75 16.44 10.18 -1.69
N GLY A 76 15.46 10.95 -1.24
CA GLY A 76 15.43 12.41 -1.40
C GLY A 76 15.12 12.90 -2.82
N LYS A 77 14.71 12.01 -3.73
CA LYS A 77 14.28 12.34 -5.09
C LYS A 77 12.81 12.00 -5.28
N ARG A 78 12.10 12.84 -6.03
CA ARG A 78 10.74 12.58 -6.49
C ARG A 78 10.76 12.07 -7.92
N TYR A 79 10.13 10.93 -8.14
CA TYR A 79 9.94 10.32 -9.45
C TYR A 79 8.48 10.51 -9.86
N ILE A 80 8.27 10.95 -11.09
CA ILE A 80 6.93 11.09 -11.68
C ILE A 80 6.99 10.53 -13.09
N TYR A 81 6.17 9.53 -13.35
CA TYR A 81 6.06 8.87 -14.65
C TYR A 81 4.68 9.15 -15.24
N TYR A 82 4.65 9.86 -16.36
CA TYR A 82 3.43 10.14 -17.12
C TYR A 82 3.28 9.11 -18.24
N ASN A 83 2.07 8.57 -18.40
CA ASN A 83 1.74 7.67 -19.51
C ASN A 83 2.68 6.45 -19.63
N CYS A 84 3.23 5.98 -18.52
CA CYS A 84 4.07 4.78 -18.45
C CYS A 84 3.31 3.64 -17.75
N PHE A 85 3.66 2.41 -18.09
CA PHE A 85 3.19 1.25 -17.33
C PHE A 85 4.08 1.03 -16.12
N VAL A 86 3.48 0.77 -14.96
CA VAL A 86 4.21 0.61 -13.70
C VAL A 86 3.74 -0.66 -12.99
N GLU A 87 4.66 -1.58 -12.76
CA GLU A 87 4.48 -2.72 -11.85
C GLU A 87 5.01 -2.32 -10.46
N SER A 88 4.24 -2.63 -9.41
CA SER A 88 4.64 -2.43 -8.01
C SER A 88 4.39 -3.69 -7.22
N ILE A 89 5.48 -4.35 -6.79
CA ILE A 89 5.44 -5.53 -5.94
C ILE A 89 5.83 -5.12 -4.52
N ALA A 90 4.91 -5.26 -3.56
CA ALA A 90 5.14 -4.93 -2.15
C ALA A 90 5.34 -6.19 -1.30
N ASP A 91 6.26 -6.14 -0.33
CA ASP A 91 6.32 -7.14 0.74
C ASP A 91 5.27 -6.81 1.82
N ILE A 92 4.37 -7.75 2.06
CA ILE A 92 3.20 -7.59 2.94
C ILE A 92 3.26 -8.47 4.19
N LYS A 93 4.38 -9.18 4.39
CA LYS A 93 4.59 -10.10 5.52
C LYS A 93 4.92 -9.37 6.82
#